data_AF-A0A4Y2KJP8-F1
#
_entry.id   AF-A0A4Y2KJP8-F1
#
_cell.length_a   1.000
_cell.length_b   1.000
_cell.length_c   1.000
_cell.angle_alpha   90.00
_cell.angle_beta   90.00
_cell.angle_gamma   90.00
#
_symmetry.space_group_name_H-M   'P 1'
#
loop_
_entity.id
_entity.type
_entity.pdbx_description
1 polymer ?
#
loop_
_entity_poly.entity_id
_entity_poly.type
_entity_poly.pdbx_seq_one_letter_code
_entity_poly.pdbx_strand_id
1 'polypeptide(L)'
;VRPLPHNESLPIPVATKTYTQQPATDLEDFEPQPGPSTSTYDYEEYPADLVYRQPHLFTQPELNDLVRDLELPKSKSQLLGSRLQQ
;
A
#
# COMPACT_ATOMS: atom_id res chain seq x y z
N VAL A 1 27.28 4.49 6.30
CA VAL A 1 26.72 5.72 6.92
C VAL A 1 26.47 5.41 8.39
N ARG A 2 26.87 6.28 9.31
CA ARG A 2 26.66 6.10 10.75
C ARG A 2 25.53 7.03 11.21
N PRO A 3 24.61 6.57 12.09
CA PRO A 3 23.55 7.42 12.62
C PRO A 3 24.13 8.62 13.37
N LEU A 4 23.44 9.75 13.30
CA LEU A 4 23.78 10.93 14.10
C LEU A 4 23.35 10.69 15.56
N PRO A 5 24.24 10.91 16.54
CA PRO A 5 23.90 10.76 17.94
C PRO A 5 22.94 11.87 18.38
N HIS A 6 21.96 11.51 19.20
CA HIS A 6 21.04 12.46 19.82
C HIS A 6 21.76 13.34 20.86
N ASN A 7 21.31 14.58 21.00
CA ASN A 7 21.77 15.53 22.01
C ASN A 7 20.67 16.58 22.28
N GLU A 8 20.93 17.57 23.12
CA GLU A 8 19.96 18.64 23.45
C GLU A 8 19.44 19.40 22.21
N SER A 9 20.23 19.49 21.14
CA SER A 9 19.80 20.11 19.87
C SER A 9 19.04 19.15 18.94
N LEU A 10 19.13 17.84 19.18
CA LEU A 10 18.51 16.75 18.38
C LEU A 10 17.84 15.74 19.32
N PRO A 11 16.82 16.16 20.09
CA PRO A 11 16.17 15.30 21.07
C PRO A 11 15.42 14.14 20.40
N ILE A 12 15.17 13.09 21.19
CA ILE A 12 14.38 11.94 20.73
C ILE A 12 12.90 12.38 20.68
N PRO A 13 12.20 12.20 19.54
CA PRO A 13 10.76 12.48 19.47
C PRO A 13 9.99 11.57 20.42
N VAL A 14 9.14 12.16 21.26
CA VAL A 14 8.25 11.40 22.17
C VAL A 14 6.94 11.13 21.45
N ALA A 15 6.54 9.87 21.37
CA ALA A 15 5.26 9.49 20.79
C ALA A 15 4.10 10.08 21.61
N THR A 16 3.21 10.83 20.97
CA THR A 16 1.99 11.34 21.58
C THR A 16 1.01 10.19 21.83
N LYS A 17 0.60 9.98 23.09
CA LYS A 17 -0.32 8.89 23.50
C LYS A 17 -1.77 9.08 23.04
N THR A 18 -2.08 10.18 22.37
CA THR A 18 -3.43 10.58 21.96
C THR A 18 -3.58 10.50 20.45
N TYR A 19 -3.44 9.31 19.88
CA TYR A 19 -4.02 9.04 18.57
C TYR A 19 -5.40 8.42 18.79
N THR A 20 -6.40 9.28 18.97
CA THR A 20 -7.80 8.86 18.91
C THR A 20 -8.17 8.89 17.44
N GLN A 21 -8.42 7.72 16.84
CA GLN A 21 -8.98 7.65 15.49
C GLN A 21 -10.32 8.39 15.51
N GLN A 22 -10.37 9.59 14.93
CA GLN A 22 -11.62 10.27 14.71
C GLN A 22 -12.39 9.45 13.66
N PRO A 23 -13.64 9.04 13.90
CA PRO A 23 -14.46 8.52 12.82
C PRO A 23 -14.58 9.63 11.76
N ALA A 24 -14.31 9.28 10.51
CA ALA A 24 -14.48 10.18 9.37
C ALA A 24 -15.96 10.59 9.29
N THR A 25 -16.28 11.71 9.93
CA THR A 25 -17.52 12.44 9.75
C THR A 25 -17.14 13.76 9.10
N ASP A 26 -16.59 13.63 7.90
CA ASP A 26 -16.50 14.72 6.94
C ASP A 26 -17.52 14.39 5.84
N LEU A 27 -18.79 14.44 6.23
CA LEU A 27 -19.89 14.62 5.29
C LEU A 27 -19.92 16.13 5.00
N GLU A 28 -18.93 16.60 4.22
CA GLU A 28 -19.08 17.85 3.49
C GLU A 28 -20.24 17.65 2.51
N ASP A 29 -21.20 18.56 2.63
CA ASP A 29 -22.48 18.62 1.93
C ASP A 29 -22.28 18.70 0.41
N PHE A 30 -22.17 17.55 -0.26
CA PHE A 30 -22.28 17.48 -1.71
C PHE A 30 -23.75 17.31 -2.09
N GLU A 31 -24.42 18.44 -2.36
CA GLU A 31 -25.72 18.48 -3.03
C GLU A 31 -25.61 17.69 -4.35
N PRO A 32 -26.37 16.58 -4.53
CA PRO A 32 -26.23 15.74 -5.70
C PRO A 32 -26.90 16.42 -6.90
N GLN A 33 -26.10 17.03 -7.78
CA GLN A 33 -26.60 17.44 -9.09
C GLN A 33 -27.11 16.23 -9.87
N PRO A 34 -28.27 16.31 -10.53
CA PRO A 34 -28.79 15.21 -11.34
C PRO A 34 -28.01 15.14 -12.66
N GLY A 35 -27.01 14.27 -12.70
CA GLY A 35 -26.27 13.85 -13.91
C GLY A 35 -26.49 12.37 -14.23
N PRO A 36 -26.47 11.95 -15.50
CA PRO A 36 -27.24 10.80 -15.98
C PRO A 36 -26.58 9.44 -15.76
N SER A 37 -27.45 8.46 -15.54
CA SER A 37 -27.25 7.00 -15.61
C SER A 37 -26.35 6.37 -14.57
N THR A 38 -27.00 5.75 -13.60
CA THR A 38 -26.51 4.65 -12.78
C THR A 38 -25.93 3.54 -13.68
N SER A 39 -24.63 3.54 -13.92
CA SER A 39 -23.95 2.26 -14.09
C SER A 39 -23.92 1.67 -12.68
N THR A 40 -24.63 0.56 -12.48
CA THR A 40 -24.43 -0.31 -11.32
C THR A 40 -22.95 -0.68 -11.31
N TYR A 41 -22.14 0.10 -10.59
CA TYR A 41 -20.85 -0.38 -10.16
C TYR A 41 -21.22 -1.47 -9.17
N ASP A 42 -21.08 -2.71 -9.62
CA ASP A 42 -21.09 -3.85 -8.71
C ASP A 42 -19.90 -3.63 -7.80
N TYR A 43 -20.16 -3.04 -6.62
CA TYR A 43 -19.18 -2.95 -5.56
C TYR A 43 -19.05 -4.38 -5.05
N GLU A 44 -18.29 -5.20 -5.77
CA GLU A 44 -17.87 -6.52 -5.34
C GLU A 44 -17.43 -6.37 -3.88
N GLU A 45 -18.23 -6.94 -2.98
CA GLU A 45 -18.05 -6.83 -1.55
C GLU A 45 -16.69 -7.44 -1.24
N TYR A 46 -15.68 -6.56 -1.05
CA TYR A 46 -14.33 -7.01 -0.75
C TYR A 46 -14.42 -7.88 0.50
N PRO A 47 -14.11 -9.20 0.40
CA PRO A 47 -14.34 -10.09 1.51
C PRO A 47 -13.50 -9.62 2.70
N ALA A 48 -14.15 -9.45 3.85
CA ALA A 48 -13.52 -9.01 5.10
C ALA A 48 -12.37 -9.92 5.57
N ASP A 49 -12.14 -11.05 4.88
CA ASP A 49 -11.07 -12.03 5.13
C ASP A 49 -9.68 -11.59 4.59
N LEU A 50 -9.58 -10.43 3.95
CA LEU A 50 -8.27 -9.89 3.53
C LEU A 50 -7.30 -9.61 4.69
N VAL A 51 -7.80 -9.58 5.94
CA VAL A 51 -6.99 -9.35 7.15
C VAL A 51 -6.04 -10.53 7.42
N TYR A 52 -6.29 -11.72 6.86
CA TYR A 52 -5.47 -12.92 7.07
C TYR A 52 -4.80 -13.47 5.81
N ARG A 53 -4.77 -12.72 4.70
CA ARG A 53 -4.14 -13.23 3.47
C ARG A 53 -2.64 -13.42 3.70
N GLN A 54 -2.20 -14.67 3.71
CA GLN A 54 -0.78 -15.01 3.76
C GLN A 54 -0.08 -14.34 2.56
N PRO A 55 1.12 -13.76 2.74
CA PRO A 55 1.88 -13.20 1.64
C PRO A 55 2.06 -14.26 0.55
N HIS A 56 1.72 -13.89 -0.69
CA HIS A 56 1.95 -14.78 -1.83
C HIS A 56 3.45 -14.81 -2.11
N LEU A 57 4.05 -15.98 -1.92
CA LEU A 57 5.44 -16.23 -2.28
C LEU A 57 5.51 -16.57 -3.77
N PHE A 58 6.29 -15.78 -4.51
CA PHE A 58 6.51 -16.02 -5.92
C PHE A 58 7.51 -17.16 -6.13
N THR A 59 7.18 -18.07 -7.04
CA THR A 59 8.11 -19.07 -7.54
C THR A 59 9.02 -18.47 -8.62
N GLN A 60 10.17 -19.10 -8.86
CA GLN A 60 11.08 -18.68 -9.95
C GLN A 60 10.44 -18.63 -11.34
N PRO A 61 9.61 -19.60 -11.78
CA PRO A 61 8.93 -19.49 -13.06
C PRO A 61 7.98 -18.28 -13.13
N GLU A 62 7.23 -17.99 -12.07
CA GLU A 62 6.34 -16.81 -12.03
C GLU A 62 7.14 -15.49 -12.12
N LEU A 63 8.30 -15.42 -11.46
CA LEU A 63 9.20 -14.28 -11.61
C LEU A 63 9.73 -14.13 -13.04
N ASN A 64 10.05 -15.23 -13.71
CA ASN A 64 10.52 -15.21 -15.09
C ASN A 64 9.43 -14.77 -16.06
N ASP A 65 8.21 -15.26 -15.88
CA ASP A 65 7.04 -14.83 -16.65
C ASP A 65 6.81 -13.32 -16.44
N LEU A 66 6.86 -12.84 -15.20
CA LEU A 66 6.68 -11.43 -14.88
C LEU A 66 7.76 -10.53 -15.52
N VAL A 67 9.01 -10.98 -15.55
CA VAL A 67 10.11 -10.26 -16.23
C VAL A 67 9.88 -10.18 -17.74
N ARG A 68 9.37 -11.25 -18.35
CA ARG A 68 9.07 -11.31 -19.79
C ARG A 68 7.87 -10.42 -20.12
N ASP A 69 6.77 -10.56 -19.39
CA ASP A 69 5.50 -9.91 -19.70
C ASP A 69 5.57 -8.39 -19.50
N LEU A 70 6.43 -7.93 -18.58
CA LEU A 70 6.70 -6.51 -18.33
C LEU A 70 7.92 -5.98 -19.09
N GLU A 71 8.56 -6.81 -19.91
CA GLU A 71 9.78 -6.48 -20.69
C GLU A 71 10.86 -5.77 -19.86
N LEU A 72 11.10 -6.27 -18.65
CA LEU A 72 11.93 -5.55 -17.68
C LEU A 72 13.41 -5.56 -18.08
N PRO A 73 14.09 -4.39 -18.08
CA PRO A 73 15.53 -4.35 -18.22
C PRO A 73 16.21 -5.04 -17.04
N LYS A 74 17.42 -5.57 -17.25
CA LYS A 74 18.19 -6.38 -16.29
C LYS A 74 18.27 -5.79 -14.87
N SER A 75 18.44 -4.47 -14.76
CA SER A 75 18.50 -3.80 -13.46
C SER A 75 17.19 -3.89 -12.68
N LYS A 76 16.05 -3.78 -13.37
CA LYS A 76 14.71 -3.88 -12.76
C LYS A 76 14.32 -5.32 -12.47
N SER A 77 14.68 -6.28 -13.33
CA SER A 77 14.42 -7.71 -13.08
C SER A 77 15.22 -8.23 -11.89
N GLN A 78 16.47 -7.77 -11.72
CA GLN A 78 17.27 -8.11 -10.54
C GLN A 78 16.70 -7.49 -9.26
N LEU A 79 16.25 -6.23 -9.33
CA LEU A 79 15.58 -5.57 -8.20
C LEU A 79 14.28 -6.29 -7.82
N LEU A 80 13.49 -6.71 -8.82
CA LEU A 80 12.27 -7.47 -8.63
C LEU A 80 12.54 -8.78 -7.87
N GLY A 81 13.50 -9.59 -8.34
CA GLY A 81 13.89 -10.83 -7.67
C GLY A 81 14.33 -10.60 -6.22
N SER A 82 15.11 -9.54 -5.96
CA SER A 82 15.56 -9.19 -4.60
C SER A 82 14.44 -8.80 -3.64
N ARG A 83 13.29 -8.32 -4.15
CA ARG A 83 12.15 -7.87 -3.34
C ARG A 83 11.12 -8.96 -3.12
N LEU A 84 10.96 -9.87 -4.09
CA LEU A 84 9.92 -10.90 -4.07
C LEU A 84 10.40 -12.28 -3.58
N GLN A 85 11.72 -12.51 -3.45
CA GLN A 85 12.28 -13.73 -2.83
C GLN A 85 12.54 -13.61 -1.31
N GLN A 86 12.13 -12.51 -0.67
CA GLN A 86 12.23 -12.34 0.79
C GLN A 86 10.97 -12.85 1.49
#